data_AF-A0A060BVI2-F1
#
_entry.id   AF-A0A060BVI2-F1
#
_cell.length_a   1.000
_cell.length_b   1.000
_cell.length_c   1.000
_cell.angle_alpha   90.00
_cell.angle_beta   90.00
_cell.angle_gamma   90.00
#
_symmetry.space_group_name_H-M   'P 1'
#
loop_
_entity.id
_entity.type
_entity.pdbx_description
1 polymer ?
#
loop_
_entity_poly.entity_id
_entity_poly.type
_entity_poly.pdbx_seq_one_letter_code
_entity_poly.pdbx_strand_id
1 'polypeptide(L)'
;FSAVSAQELPDRKNTLATVVKVNDYFMKKYPDYRTPSYNGIVRPSNIWTRGVYYEGLMALYSVYPRDDYFKYAYGWGDFHKWGMRNGNTTRNADDQCCGQTYIDLFSICGDSQLIRNIKTNIDMVVNTPQVDDWWWID
;
A
#
# COMPACT_ATOMS: atom_id res chain seq x y z
N PHE A 1 -14.71 -43.50 -0.59
CA PHE A 1 -14.04 -42.22 -0.29
C PHE A 1 -13.73 -41.54 -1.62
N SER A 2 -14.40 -40.42 -1.93
CA SER A 2 -14.07 -39.63 -3.12
C SER A 2 -12.79 -38.85 -2.84
N ALA A 3 -11.78 -39.01 -3.70
CA ALA A 3 -10.57 -38.21 -3.63
C ALA A 3 -10.92 -36.75 -3.98
N VAL A 4 -10.64 -35.84 -3.06
CA VAL A 4 -10.69 -34.40 -3.33
C VAL A 4 -9.50 -34.06 -4.21
N SER A 5 -9.75 -33.71 -5.48
CA SER A 5 -8.71 -33.17 -6.34
C SER A 5 -8.44 -31.73 -5.91
N ALA A 6 -7.18 -31.40 -5.65
CA ALA A 6 -6.76 -30.01 -5.54
C ALA A 6 -7.03 -29.28 -6.87
N GLN A 7 -7.41 -28.01 -6.79
CA GLN A 7 -7.65 -27.20 -7.98
C GLN A 7 -6.31 -26.89 -8.65
N GLU A 8 -6.21 -27.12 -9.96
CA GLU A 8 -5.01 -26.78 -10.72
C GLU A 8 -4.79 -25.26 -10.70
N LEU A 9 -3.56 -24.85 -10.45
CA LEU A 9 -3.20 -23.43 -10.46
C LEU A 9 -3.31 -22.88 -11.89
N PRO A 10 -3.77 -21.63 -12.06
CA PRO A 10 -3.79 -21.00 -13.36
C PRO A 10 -2.37 -20.83 -13.92
N ASP A 11 -2.25 -20.79 -15.25
CA ASP A 11 -0.99 -20.56 -15.93
C ASP A 11 -0.37 -19.21 -15.51
N ARG A 12 0.90 -19.23 -15.12
CA ARG A 12 1.60 -18.04 -14.59
C ARG A 12 1.65 -16.89 -15.58
N LYS A 13 1.84 -17.17 -16.88
CA LYS A 13 1.94 -16.14 -17.92
C LYS A 13 0.59 -15.46 -18.12
N ASN A 14 -0.49 -16.24 -18.16
CA ASN A 14 -1.86 -15.73 -18.26
C ASN A 14 -2.29 -14.95 -17.00
N THR A 15 -1.88 -15.41 -15.82
CA THR A 15 -2.09 -14.68 -14.55
C THR A 15 -1.37 -13.33 -14.57
N LEU A 16 -0.07 -13.30 -14.90
CA LEU A 16 0.68 -12.05 -14.99
C LEU A 16 0.09 -11.09 -16.03
N ALA A 17 -0.28 -11.59 -17.21
CA ALA A 17 -0.93 -10.78 -18.24
C ALA A 17 -2.23 -10.14 -17.75
N THR A 18 -3.02 -10.88 -16.96
CA THR A 18 -4.26 -10.36 -16.34
C THR A 18 -3.95 -9.28 -15.31
N VAL A 19 -2.99 -9.51 -14.41
CA VAL A 19 -2.61 -8.55 -13.37
C VAL A 19 -2.09 -7.26 -13.99
N VAL A 20 -1.19 -7.34 -14.99
CA VAL A 20 -0.68 -6.17 -15.73
C VAL A 20 -1.82 -5.42 -16.41
N LYS A 21 -2.73 -6.12 -17.10
CA LYS A 21 -3.89 -5.49 -17.76
C LYS A 21 -4.77 -4.71 -16.77
N VAL A 22 -5.04 -5.28 -15.59
CA VAL A 22 -5.87 -4.63 -14.57
C VAL A 22 -5.13 -3.43 -13.96
N ASN A 23 -3.84 -3.56 -13.68
CA ASN A 23 -3.04 -2.46 -13.14
C ASN A 23 -2.93 -1.29 -14.15
N ASP A 24 -2.67 -1.60 -15.42
CA ASP A 24 -2.60 -0.60 -16.49
C ASP A 24 -3.94 0.15 -16.64
N TYR A 25 -5.08 -0.55 -16.52
CA TYR A 25 -6.39 0.09 -16.48
C TYR A 25 -6.53 1.03 -15.28
N PHE A 26 -6.12 0.59 -14.08
CA PHE A 26 -6.21 1.42 -12.87
C PHE A 26 -5.35 2.69 -12.98
N MET A 27 -4.08 2.57 -13.33
CA MET A 27 -3.17 3.71 -13.47
C MET A 27 -3.64 4.68 -14.57
N LYS A 28 -4.22 4.16 -15.66
CA LYS A 28 -4.83 5.00 -16.70
C LYS A 28 -6.07 5.74 -16.20
N LYS A 29 -6.90 5.10 -15.38
CA LYS A 29 -8.14 5.69 -14.82
C LYS A 29 -7.84 6.71 -13.73
N TYR A 30 -6.79 6.48 -12.95
CA TYR A 30 -6.37 7.34 -11.84
C TYR A 30 -4.95 7.87 -12.04
N PRO A 31 -4.66 8.64 -13.10
CA PRO A 31 -3.31 9.10 -13.39
C PRO A 31 -2.79 10.07 -12.32
N ASP A 32 -3.70 10.78 -11.64
CA ASP A 32 -3.37 11.64 -10.50
C ASP A 32 -3.46 10.86 -9.18
N TYR A 33 -2.30 10.46 -8.65
CA TYR A 33 -2.17 9.77 -7.37
C TYR A 33 -2.56 10.64 -6.16
N ARG A 34 -2.71 11.96 -6.34
CA ARG A 34 -3.03 12.92 -5.27
C ARG A 34 -4.54 13.01 -5.01
N THR A 35 -5.36 12.52 -5.94
CA THR A 35 -6.82 12.71 -5.88
C THR A 35 -7.41 12.05 -4.62
N PRO A 36 -8.09 12.82 -3.75
CA PRO A 36 -8.74 12.26 -2.57
C PRO A 36 -9.95 11.40 -2.96
N SER A 37 -10.40 10.56 -2.04
CA SER A 37 -11.64 9.80 -2.18
C SER A 37 -12.81 10.53 -1.51
N TYR A 38 -14.03 10.33 -2.01
CA TYR A 38 -15.25 10.88 -1.45
C TYR A 38 -16.33 9.82 -1.31
N ASN A 39 -16.81 9.63 -0.08
CA ASN A 39 -17.99 8.82 0.22
C ASN A 39 -18.69 9.42 1.45
N GLY A 40 -19.36 10.57 1.25
CA GLY A 40 -19.93 11.41 2.31
C GLY A 40 -18.92 12.25 3.09
N ILE A 41 -17.66 11.83 3.13
CA ILE A 41 -16.52 12.54 3.71
C ILE A 41 -15.35 12.46 2.74
N VAL A 42 -14.60 13.57 2.60
CA VAL A 42 -13.35 13.63 1.83
C VAL A 42 -12.24 12.96 2.64
N ARG A 43 -11.57 11.97 2.06
CA ARG A 43 -10.40 11.30 2.67
C ARG A 43 -9.18 11.46 1.77
N PRO A 44 -8.00 11.82 2.32
CA PRO A 44 -6.78 11.94 1.52
C PRO A 44 -6.39 10.58 0.92
N SER A 45 -5.55 10.60 -0.12
CA SER A 45 -5.19 9.37 -0.83
C SER A 45 -4.17 8.49 -0.10
N ASN A 46 -3.75 8.81 1.14
CA ASN A 46 -2.85 8.01 1.98
C ASN A 46 -3.54 7.26 3.13
N ILE A 47 -4.83 6.96 3.00
CA ILE A 47 -5.53 6.01 3.88
C ILE A 47 -5.57 4.60 3.26
N TRP A 48 -5.97 3.60 4.03
CA TRP A 48 -6.01 2.19 3.63
C TRP A 48 -6.64 1.90 2.27
N THR A 49 -7.76 2.57 1.92
CA THR A 49 -8.48 2.30 0.66
C THR A 49 -7.60 2.47 -0.57
N ARG A 50 -6.62 3.37 -0.49
CA ARG A 50 -5.61 3.56 -1.54
C ARG A 50 -4.29 2.87 -1.18
N GLY A 51 -3.94 2.77 0.11
CA GLY A 51 -2.74 2.05 0.57
C GLY A 51 -2.69 0.60 0.07
N VAL A 52 -3.80 -0.14 0.15
CA VAL A 52 -3.89 -1.54 -0.32
C VAL A 52 -3.62 -1.67 -1.82
N TYR A 53 -4.01 -0.68 -2.64
CA TYR A 53 -3.65 -0.68 -4.06
C TYR A 53 -2.12 -0.60 -4.24
N TYR A 54 -1.44 0.25 -3.48
CA TYR A 54 0.00 0.40 -3.58
C TYR A 54 0.77 -0.81 -3.06
N GLU A 55 0.29 -1.49 -2.02
CA GLU A 55 0.81 -2.80 -1.62
C GLU A 55 0.80 -3.78 -2.81
N GLY A 56 -0.34 -3.91 -3.49
CA GLY A 56 -0.46 -4.74 -4.70
C GLY A 56 0.44 -4.27 -5.85
N LEU A 57 0.62 -2.95 -6.03
CA LEU A 57 1.52 -2.39 -7.04
C LEU A 57 2.98 -2.72 -6.73
N MET A 58 3.40 -2.64 -5.47
CA MET A 58 4.76 -3.00 -5.05
C MET A 58 5.01 -4.51 -5.17
N ALA A 59 4.02 -5.34 -4.83
CA ALA A 59 4.08 -6.77 -5.07
C ALA A 59 4.21 -7.10 -6.56
N LEU A 60 3.43 -6.44 -7.44
CA LEU A 60 3.57 -6.59 -8.89
C LEU A 60 4.95 -6.13 -9.37
N TYR A 61 5.44 -4.98 -8.89
CA TYR A 61 6.77 -4.48 -9.24
C TYR A 61 7.88 -5.47 -8.89
N SER A 62 7.78 -6.18 -7.76
CA SER A 62 8.78 -7.16 -7.33
C SER A 62 8.97 -8.33 -8.31
N VAL A 63 7.92 -8.71 -9.04
CA VAL A 63 7.94 -9.82 -10.02
C VAL A 63 7.96 -9.34 -11.47
N TYR A 64 7.57 -8.08 -11.72
CA TYR A 64 7.49 -7.46 -13.03
C TYR A 64 7.86 -5.97 -12.93
N PRO A 65 9.16 -5.65 -12.80
CA PRO A 65 9.61 -4.30 -12.56
C PRO A 65 9.36 -3.41 -13.79
N ARG A 66 8.72 -2.26 -13.55
CA ARG A 66 8.53 -1.20 -14.54
C ARG A 66 8.72 0.17 -13.91
N ASP A 67 9.37 1.07 -14.63
CA ASP A 67 9.67 2.43 -14.17
C ASP A 67 8.41 3.24 -13.83
N ASP A 68 7.33 3.07 -14.58
CA ASP A 68 6.08 3.80 -14.35
C ASP A 68 5.39 3.36 -13.07
N TYR A 69 5.49 2.07 -12.69
CA TYR A 69 4.96 1.55 -11.42
C TYR A 69 5.72 2.17 -10.25
N PHE A 70 7.05 2.16 -10.32
CA PHE A 70 7.91 2.78 -9.31
C PHE A 70 7.64 4.29 -9.18
N LYS A 71 7.62 5.02 -10.29
CA LYS A 71 7.38 6.48 -10.29
C LYS A 71 6.01 6.83 -9.73
N TYR A 72 5.00 6.01 -10.01
CA TYR A 72 3.64 6.22 -9.51
C TYR A 72 3.58 6.02 -7.98
N ALA A 73 4.19 4.95 -7.45
CA ALA A 73 4.27 4.71 -6.00
C ALA A 73 5.14 5.75 -5.27
N TYR A 74 6.32 6.06 -5.82
CA TYR A 74 7.24 7.04 -5.24
C TYR A 74 6.61 8.44 -5.22
N GLY A 75 6.01 8.89 -6.33
CA GLY A 75 5.36 10.19 -6.41
C GLY A 75 4.19 10.33 -5.43
N TRP A 76 3.44 9.24 -5.20
CA TRP A 76 2.40 9.22 -4.18
C TRP A 76 2.95 9.38 -2.77
N GLY A 77 4.01 8.65 -2.41
CA GLY A 77 4.65 8.78 -1.10
C GLY A 77 5.27 10.17 -0.88
N ASP A 78 5.97 10.70 -1.89
CA ASP A 78 6.57 12.04 -1.86
C ASP A 78 5.53 13.14 -1.68
N PHE A 79 4.40 13.08 -2.40
CA PHE A 79 3.30 14.04 -2.24
C PHE A 79 2.76 14.09 -0.80
N HIS A 80 2.64 12.93 -0.15
CA HIS A 80 2.24 12.82 1.25
C HIS A 80 3.38 13.04 2.24
N LYS A 81 4.57 13.42 1.74
CA LYS A 81 5.79 13.65 2.51
C LYS A 81 6.14 12.46 3.40
N TRP A 82 5.89 11.25 2.88
CA TRP A 82 6.11 10.00 3.59
C TRP A 82 5.37 9.95 4.95
N GLY A 83 4.21 10.62 5.04
CA GLY A 83 3.44 10.80 6.28
C GLY A 83 2.07 10.15 6.24
N MET A 84 1.52 9.89 7.42
CA MET A 84 0.17 9.35 7.60
C MET A 84 -0.83 10.49 7.79
N ARG A 85 -2.11 10.27 7.44
CA ARG A 85 -3.18 11.27 7.49
C ARG A 85 -3.27 12.02 8.83
N ASN A 86 -3.22 11.31 9.95
CA ASN A 86 -3.31 11.89 11.30
C ASN A 86 -1.94 12.00 12.00
N GLY A 87 -0.85 11.97 11.22
CA GLY A 87 0.51 12.19 11.71
C GLY A 87 1.08 11.06 12.56
N ASN A 88 2.25 11.31 13.17
CA ASN A 88 3.07 10.29 13.82
C ASN A 88 2.47 9.75 15.13
N THR A 89 1.42 10.36 15.66
CA THR A 89 0.75 9.92 16.90
C THR A 89 -0.55 9.18 16.64
N THR A 90 -0.94 8.93 15.37
CA THR A 90 -2.14 8.15 15.07
C THR A 90 -2.04 6.74 15.61
N ARG A 91 -3.15 6.19 16.10
CA ARG A 91 -3.30 4.77 16.45
C ARG A 91 -4.28 4.05 15.53
N ASN A 92 -4.83 4.78 14.55
CA ASN A 92 -5.77 4.21 13.61
C ASN A 92 -5.00 3.44 12.51
N ALA A 93 -5.21 2.14 12.42
CA ALA A 93 -4.59 1.27 11.42
C ALA A 93 -4.84 1.72 9.97
N ASP A 94 -5.99 2.35 9.70
CA ASP A 94 -6.31 2.89 8.38
C ASP A 94 -5.29 3.93 7.90
N ASP A 95 -4.75 4.72 8.83
CA ASP A 95 -3.75 5.74 8.53
C ASP A 95 -2.36 5.12 8.34
N GLN A 96 -2.09 3.99 9.00
CA GLN A 96 -0.79 3.30 9.00
C GLN A 96 -0.55 2.49 7.73
N CYS A 97 -1.61 2.07 7.03
CA CYS A 97 -1.54 1.22 5.84
C CYS A 97 -0.57 1.76 4.75
N CYS A 98 -0.50 3.08 4.56
CA CYS A 98 0.43 3.70 3.61
C CYS A 98 1.91 3.41 3.90
N GLY A 99 2.24 3.13 5.17
CA GLY A 99 3.58 2.81 5.62
C GLY A 99 4.16 1.55 4.97
N GLN A 100 3.33 0.59 4.56
CA GLN A 100 3.80 -0.64 3.88
C GLN A 100 4.55 -0.30 2.58
N THR A 101 3.94 0.51 1.72
CA THR A 101 4.57 0.99 0.49
C THR A 101 5.83 1.83 0.76
N TYR A 102 5.85 2.62 1.84
CA TYR A 102 7.04 3.40 2.19
C TYR A 102 8.20 2.50 2.60
N ILE A 103 7.93 1.40 3.29
CA ILE A 103 8.92 0.37 3.64
C ILE A 103 9.42 -0.37 2.40
N ASP A 104 8.54 -0.71 1.46
CA ASP A 104 8.94 -1.33 0.19
C ASP A 104 9.86 -0.40 -0.62
N LEU A 105 9.48 0.87 -0.75
CA LEU A 105 10.29 1.87 -1.45
C LEU A 105 11.62 2.13 -0.73
N PHE A 106 11.65 2.12 0.60
CA PHE A 106 12.90 2.17 1.36
C PHE A 106 13.80 0.97 1.06
N SER A 107 13.23 -0.23 0.98
CA SER A 107 13.99 -1.45 0.66
C SER A 107 14.61 -1.41 -0.73
N ILE A 108 13.99 -0.67 -1.66
CA ILE A 108 14.51 -0.44 -3.03
C ILE A 108 15.55 0.69 -3.06
N CYS A 109 15.26 1.83 -2.43
CA CYS A 109 16.04 3.06 -2.56
C CYS A 109 17.15 3.23 -1.52
N GLY A 110 17.03 2.58 -0.35
CA GLY A 110 17.94 2.75 0.80
C GLY A 110 17.81 4.08 1.55
N ASP A 111 16.86 4.95 1.20
CA ASP A 111 16.68 6.26 1.84
C ASP A 111 15.81 6.19 3.10
N SER A 112 16.45 6.28 4.26
CA SER A 112 15.78 6.25 5.57
C SER A 112 14.73 7.35 5.78
N GLN A 113 14.72 8.44 5.01
CA GLN A 113 13.70 9.49 5.12
C GLN A 113 12.29 8.95 4.82
N LEU A 114 12.18 7.98 3.91
CA LEU A 114 10.91 7.39 3.49
C LEU A 114 10.17 6.69 4.65
N ILE A 115 10.93 6.13 5.61
CA ILE A 115 10.35 5.37 6.72
C ILE A 115 10.35 6.15 8.04
N ARG A 116 10.87 7.38 8.09
CA ARG A 116 11.04 8.14 9.33
C ARG A 116 9.73 8.26 10.12
N ASN A 117 8.63 8.61 9.46
CA ASN A 117 7.34 8.84 10.11
C ASN A 117 6.68 7.54 10.54
N ILE A 118 6.63 6.54 9.67
CA ILE A 118 6.04 5.24 10.03
C ILE A 118 6.83 4.56 11.15
N LYS A 119 8.16 4.64 11.12
CA LYS A 119 8.99 4.14 12.22
C LYS A 119 8.67 4.85 13.54
N THR A 120 8.60 6.19 13.52
CA THR A 120 8.24 6.97 14.72
C THR A 120 6.87 6.55 15.27
N ASN A 121 5.90 6.33 14.40
CA ASN A 121 4.56 5.92 14.79
C ASN A 121 4.52 4.51 15.37
N ILE A 122 5.10 3.54 14.67
CA ILE A 122 5.10 2.14 15.13
C ILE A 122 5.92 2.00 16.42
N ASP A 123 7.07 2.69 16.53
CA ASP A 123 7.84 2.74 17.78
C ASP A 123 6.97 3.26 18.95
N MET A 124 6.13 4.29 18.72
CA MET A 124 5.19 4.79 19.73
C MET A 124 4.10 3.74 20.05
N VAL A 125 3.46 3.16 19.04
CA VAL A 125 2.38 2.17 19.22
C VAL A 125 2.85 0.99 20.07
N VAL A 126 4.00 0.40 19.74
CA VAL A 126 4.47 -0.83 20.42
C VAL A 126 5.10 -0.60 21.79
N ASN A 127 5.56 0.62 22.10
CA ASN A 127 6.22 0.95 23.38
C ASN A 127 5.29 1.64 24.39
N THR A 128 3.97 1.42 24.26
CA THR A 128 2.95 2.03 25.11
C THR A 128 1.95 0.96 25.57
N PRO A 129 1.21 1.18 26.68
CA PRO A 129 0.40 0.13 27.29
C PRO A 129 -0.95 -0.13 26.60
N GLN A 130 -1.32 0.63 25.56
CA GLN A 130 -2.57 0.39 24.82
C GLN A 130 -2.48 -0.95 24.07
N VAL A 131 -3.59 -1.70 24.06
CA VAL A 131 -3.67 -3.05 23.46
C VAL A 131 -4.90 -3.24 22.57
N ASP A 132 -5.67 -2.18 22.36
CA ASP A 132 -6.95 -2.15 21.67
C ASP A 132 -6.89 -1.30 20.38
N ASP A 133 -5.70 -1.00 19.86
CA ASP A 133 -5.51 -0.21 18.64
C ASP A 133 -6.13 -0.91 17.41
N TRP A 134 -6.03 -2.24 17.34
CA TRP A 134 -6.58 -3.07 16.26
C TRP A 134 -7.81 -3.83 16.74
N TRP A 135 -8.92 -3.12 16.84
CA TRP A 135 -10.19 -3.65 17.36
C TRP A 135 -11.17 -4.13 16.28
N TRP A 136 -10.83 -3.97 14.99
CA TRP A 136 -11.63 -4.45 13.86
C TRP A 136 -10.82 -5.42 12.98
N ILE A 137 -11.52 -6.16 12.12
CA ILE A 137 -10.97 -7.36 11.45
C ILE A 137 -10.22 -7.06 10.15
N ASP A 138 -10.52 -5.94 9.50
CA ASP A 138 -9.88 -5.49 8.27
C ASP A 138 -8.36 -5.47 8.41
#